data_AF-A0A9Q4REK2-F1
#
_entry.id   AF-A0A9Q4REK2-F1
#
_cell.length_a   1.000
_cell.length_b   1.000
_cell.length_c   1.000
_cell.angle_alpha   90.00
_cell.angle_beta   90.00
_cell.angle_gamma   90.00
#
_symmetry.space_group_name_H-M   'P 1'
#
loop_
_entity.id
_entity.type
_entity.pdbx_description
1 polymer ?
#
loop_
_entity_poly.entity_id
_entity_poly.type
_entity_poly.pdbx_seq_one_letter_code
_entity_poly.pdbx_strand_id
1 'polypeptide(L)'
;MKRLFVLAALLAIVCYGKAQNVQLHYDFGGALYDKDLHGRPVLTSTVEMFKADKWGSTYFFVDMDYTSKGVAAGYWEIARELRFWQPPFSIHVEYNGGASSSFSYNNAYLGGATYTWNNPDFTKGFTLTAMYKYIQKHREPNNFQLTGTWYVHFVKNGLCTFSGFADWWRERTDYADGSHRNFIFLAEPQFWVNLNKLKHVDDKFKLSVGSEVELSQNFGARKGFYAIPTLAIKWSFD
;
A
#
# COMPACT_ATOMS: atom_id res chain seq x y z
N MET A 1 -32.43 -5.09 -15.89
CA MET A 1 -32.34 -3.61 -16.02
C MET A 1 -31.94 -2.91 -14.72
N LYS A 2 -32.56 -3.17 -13.56
CA LYS A 2 -32.20 -2.51 -12.28
C LYS A 2 -30.74 -2.73 -11.80
N ARG A 3 -30.10 -3.85 -12.14
CA ARG A 3 -28.69 -4.15 -11.77
C ARG A 3 -27.65 -3.44 -12.65
N LEU A 4 -27.98 -3.11 -13.90
CA LEU A 4 -27.08 -2.36 -14.78
C LEU A 4 -27.02 -0.87 -14.39
N PHE A 5 -28.12 -0.31 -13.87
CA PHE A 5 -28.15 1.07 -13.38
C PHE A 5 -27.31 1.28 -12.12
N VAL A 6 -27.18 0.27 -11.25
CA VAL A 6 -26.30 0.33 -10.08
C VAL A 6 -24.83 0.31 -10.49
N LEU A 7 -24.46 -0.50 -11.49
CA LEU A 7 -23.10 -0.50 -12.06
C LEU A 7 -22.77 0.81 -12.78
N ALA A 8 -23.72 1.36 -13.54
CA ALA A 8 -23.56 2.65 -14.23
C ALA A 8 -23.47 3.83 -13.24
N ALA A 9 -24.19 3.79 -12.11
CA ALA A 9 -24.09 4.78 -11.05
C ALA A 9 -22.76 4.67 -10.27
N LEU A 10 -22.21 3.46 -10.11
CA LEU A 10 -20.88 3.24 -9.53
C LEU A 10 -19.75 3.68 -10.49
N LEU A 11 -19.95 3.54 -11.80
CA LEU A 11 -19.02 4.01 -12.83
C LEU A 11 -19.10 5.52 -13.10
N ALA A 12 -20.14 6.22 -12.64
CA ALA A 12 -20.30 7.66 -12.82
C ALA A 12 -19.47 8.52 -11.83
N ILE A 13 -18.73 7.89 -10.90
CA ILE A 13 -17.72 8.56 -10.06
C ILE A 13 -16.34 8.47 -10.73
N VAL A 14 -16.26 8.66 -12.05
CA VAL A 14 -15.00 9.08 -12.68
C VAL A 14 -14.88 10.57 -12.43
N CYS A 15 -14.60 10.91 -11.16
CA CYS A 15 -14.27 12.26 -10.77
C CYS A 15 -12.84 12.55 -11.21
N TYR A 16 -12.68 13.59 -12.05
CA TYR A 16 -11.49 14.44 -12.16
C TYR A 16 -10.62 14.34 -10.88
N GLY A 17 -9.51 13.60 -10.96
CA GLY A 17 -8.81 13.06 -9.81
C GLY A 17 -7.45 13.69 -9.55
N LYS A 18 -7.40 14.64 -8.60
CA LYS A 18 -6.24 15.42 -8.14
C LYS A 18 -5.20 14.69 -7.25
N ALA A 19 -5.24 13.36 -7.17
CA ALA A 19 -4.46 12.64 -6.14
C ALA A 19 -4.19 11.18 -6.53
N GLN A 20 -3.76 10.97 -7.76
CA GLN A 20 -3.26 9.68 -8.24
C GLN A 20 -1.75 9.78 -8.42
N ASN A 21 -1.04 8.70 -8.18
CA ASN A 21 0.34 8.59 -8.62
C ASN A 21 0.62 7.20 -9.17
N VAL A 22 1.61 7.15 -10.06
CA VAL A 22 2.14 5.90 -10.59
C VAL A 22 3.61 5.83 -10.20
N GLN A 23 3.99 4.71 -9.60
CA GLN A 23 5.34 4.43 -9.15
C GLN A 23 5.91 3.26 -9.96
N LEU A 24 7.21 3.26 -10.19
CA LEU A 24 7.94 2.13 -10.76
C LEU A 24 9.17 1.89 -9.91
N HIS A 25 9.25 0.69 -9.34
CA HIS A 25 10.29 0.26 -8.41
C HIS A 25 11.15 -0.80 -9.10
N TYR A 26 12.47 -0.64 -9.02
CA TYR A 26 13.44 -1.68 -9.31
C TYR A 26 13.85 -2.35 -8.01
N ASP A 27 13.53 -3.63 -7.86
CA ASP A 27 13.70 -4.43 -6.66
C ASP A 27 15.09 -5.10 -6.62
N PHE A 28 15.83 -4.91 -5.52
CA PHE A 28 17.15 -5.51 -5.34
C PHE A 28 17.13 -6.84 -4.55
N GLY A 29 15.96 -7.35 -4.18
CA GLY A 29 15.80 -8.52 -3.32
C GLY A 29 16.39 -9.79 -3.94
N GLY A 30 16.14 -10.03 -5.23
CA GLY A 30 16.73 -11.17 -5.94
C GLY A 30 18.27 -11.11 -6.01
N ALA A 31 18.86 -9.91 -5.99
CA ALA A 31 20.31 -9.72 -5.99
C ALA A 31 20.93 -9.86 -4.59
N LEU A 32 20.22 -9.43 -3.54
CA LEU A 32 20.69 -9.46 -2.16
C LEU A 32 20.45 -10.82 -1.46
N TYR A 33 19.42 -11.54 -1.89
CA TYR A 33 18.97 -12.80 -1.28
C TYR A 33 18.80 -13.89 -2.36
N ASP A 34 19.81 -14.07 -3.20
CA ASP A 34 19.82 -14.99 -4.34
C ASP A 34 19.40 -16.43 -4.01
N LYS A 35 19.78 -16.93 -2.83
CA LYS A 35 19.44 -18.27 -2.34
C LYS A 35 17.96 -18.43 -1.96
N ASP A 36 17.35 -17.36 -1.45
CA ASP A 36 16.01 -17.41 -0.86
C ASP A 36 14.93 -16.84 -1.80
N LEU A 37 15.31 -15.91 -2.68
CA LEU A 37 14.41 -15.12 -3.54
C LEU A 37 14.67 -15.36 -5.03
N HIS A 38 15.10 -16.56 -5.39
CA HIS A 38 15.33 -16.93 -6.79
C HIS A 38 14.04 -16.78 -7.62
N GLY A 39 14.09 -15.96 -8.66
CA GLY A 39 12.94 -15.70 -9.53
C GLY A 39 11.98 -14.62 -9.03
N ARG A 40 12.35 -13.87 -7.97
CA ARG A 40 11.60 -12.68 -7.54
C ARG A 40 11.48 -11.68 -8.71
N PRO A 41 10.28 -11.13 -8.97
CA PRO A 41 10.09 -10.03 -9.90
C PRO A 41 11.04 -8.86 -9.61
N VAL A 42 11.63 -8.30 -10.65
CA VAL A 42 12.64 -7.23 -10.52
C VAL A 42 12.00 -5.85 -10.64
N LEU A 43 10.82 -5.77 -11.25
CA LEU A 43 10.09 -4.53 -11.43
C LEU A 43 8.71 -4.68 -10.83
N THR A 44 8.29 -3.67 -10.09
CA THR A 44 6.93 -3.53 -9.58
C THR A 44 6.44 -2.13 -9.93
N SER A 45 5.22 -2.03 -10.46
CA SER A 45 4.57 -0.73 -10.62
C SER A 45 3.36 -0.63 -9.71
N THR A 46 3.21 0.52 -9.08
CA THR A 46 2.12 0.81 -8.15
C THR A 46 1.27 1.93 -8.71
N VAL A 47 -0.05 1.72 -8.80
CA VAL A 47 -1.02 2.80 -9.01
C VAL A 47 -1.68 3.09 -7.68
N GLU A 48 -1.48 4.27 -7.14
CA GLU A 48 -1.98 4.67 -5.82
C GLU A 48 -2.92 5.87 -5.92
N MET A 49 -3.98 5.88 -5.12
CA MET A 49 -4.85 7.04 -4.95
C MET A 49 -5.23 7.22 -3.48
N PHE A 50 -5.11 8.45 -2.99
CA PHE A 50 -5.73 8.89 -1.75
C PHE A 50 -6.67 10.07 -2.01
N LYS A 51 -7.90 10.01 -1.51
CA LYS A 51 -8.86 11.10 -1.68
C LYS A 51 -9.76 11.25 -0.46
N ALA A 52 -9.71 12.42 0.15
CA ALA A 52 -10.66 12.83 1.19
C ALA A 52 -11.94 13.39 0.57
N ASP A 53 -13.05 13.23 1.29
CA ASP A 53 -14.34 13.86 1.00
C ASP A 53 -15.09 14.24 2.29
N LYS A 54 -16.33 14.70 2.14
CA LYS A 54 -17.17 15.17 3.25
C LYS A 54 -17.41 14.10 4.33
N TRP A 55 -17.34 12.82 3.97
CA TRP A 55 -17.70 11.68 4.81
C TRP A 55 -16.52 10.77 5.16
N GLY A 56 -15.29 11.27 4.98
CA GLY A 56 -14.06 10.54 5.33
C GLY A 56 -13.04 10.54 4.19
N SER A 57 -12.43 9.40 3.90
CA SER A 57 -11.42 9.28 2.85
C SER A 57 -11.38 7.89 2.24
N THR A 58 -11.00 7.81 0.98
CA THR A 58 -10.73 6.57 0.26
C THR A 58 -9.25 6.49 -0.09
N TYR A 59 -8.66 5.35 0.16
CA TYR A 59 -7.32 4.98 -0.28
C TYR A 59 -7.42 3.69 -1.09
N PHE A 60 -6.64 3.58 -2.16
CA PHE A 60 -6.42 2.30 -2.82
C PHE A 60 -5.05 2.27 -3.47
N PHE A 61 -4.54 1.06 -3.69
CA PHE A 61 -3.44 0.84 -4.60
C PHE A 61 -3.57 -0.48 -5.37
N VAL A 62 -2.99 -0.52 -6.56
CA VAL A 62 -2.73 -1.74 -7.33
C VAL A 62 -1.22 -1.87 -7.48
N ASP A 63 -0.65 -3.00 -7.06
CA ASP A 63 0.69 -3.41 -7.45
C ASP A 63 0.64 -4.39 -8.60
N MET A 64 1.55 -4.23 -9.54
CA MET A 64 1.80 -5.17 -10.63
C MET A 64 3.26 -5.55 -10.63
N ASP A 65 3.53 -6.83 -10.44
CA ASP A 65 4.88 -7.39 -10.45
C ASP A 65 5.22 -7.93 -11.84
N TYR A 66 6.40 -7.60 -12.34
CA TYR A 66 6.84 -7.94 -13.69
C TYR A 66 8.01 -8.92 -13.69
N THR A 67 7.91 -9.90 -14.59
CA THR A 67 9.02 -10.78 -14.98
C THR A 67 9.33 -10.59 -16.46
N SER A 68 10.35 -11.28 -16.96
CA SER A 68 10.64 -11.34 -18.40
C SER A 68 9.48 -11.90 -19.24
N LYS A 69 8.49 -12.54 -18.61
CA LYS A 69 7.29 -13.09 -19.28
C LYS A 69 6.09 -12.12 -19.26
N GLY A 70 6.21 -10.95 -18.64
CA GLY A 70 5.12 -9.98 -18.46
C GLY A 70 4.68 -9.86 -17.00
N VAL A 71 3.45 -9.38 -16.78
CA VAL A 71 2.83 -9.23 -15.45
C VAL A 71 2.66 -10.62 -14.82
N ALA A 72 3.36 -10.87 -13.73
CA ALA A 72 3.36 -12.13 -13.00
C ALA A 72 2.35 -12.14 -11.84
N ALA A 73 2.11 -10.98 -11.22
CA ALA A 73 1.12 -10.83 -10.18
C ALA A 73 0.50 -9.43 -10.19
N GLY A 74 -0.73 -9.36 -9.68
CA GLY A 74 -1.45 -8.14 -9.37
C GLY A 74 -2.04 -8.25 -7.97
N TYR A 75 -1.70 -7.30 -7.09
CA TYR A 75 -2.28 -7.16 -5.76
C TYR A 75 -3.05 -5.84 -5.69
N TRP A 76 -4.17 -5.84 -4.97
CA TRP A 76 -5.05 -4.69 -4.82
C TRP A 76 -5.54 -4.59 -3.40
N GLU A 77 -5.56 -3.35 -2.92
CA GLU A 77 -6.16 -2.96 -1.66
C GLU A 77 -7.04 -1.73 -1.87
N ILE A 78 -8.20 -1.72 -1.23
CA ILE A 78 -9.06 -0.55 -1.14
C ILE A 78 -9.57 -0.39 0.30
N ALA A 79 -9.33 0.79 0.85
CA ALA A 79 -9.74 1.19 2.18
C ALA A 79 -10.66 2.40 2.13
N ARG A 80 -11.66 2.41 3.01
CA ARG A 80 -12.56 3.53 3.25
C ARG A 80 -12.57 3.87 4.73
N GLU A 81 -12.20 5.10 5.01
CA GLU A 81 -12.50 5.76 6.27
C GLU A 81 -13.88 6.40 6.18
N LEU A 82 -14.76 6.03 7.10
CA LEU A 82 -16.10 6.59 7.27
C LEU A 82 -16.10 7.48 8.51
N ARG A 83 -16.41 8.76 8.30
CA ARG A 83 -16.48 9.75 9.37
C ARG A 83 -17.68 10.67 9.17
N PHE A 84 -18.69 10.48 10.00
CA PHE A 84 -19.92 11.27 10.01
C PHE A 84 -20.02 12.19 11.26
N TRP A 85 -18.98 12.20 12.10
CA TRP A 85 -18.91 12.92 13.37
C TRP A 85 -17.55 13.62 13.55
N GLN A 86 -17.41 14.38 14.62
CA GLN A 86 -16.17 15.06 15.03
C GLN A 86 -15.32 14.16 15.95
N PRO A 87 -13.96 14.25 15.92
CA PRO A 87 -12.95 13.28 16.41
C PRO A 87 -13.16 12.57 17.78
N PRO A 88 -12.43 11.46 18.08
CA PRO A 88 -11.07 11.15 17.59
C PRO A 88 -10.90 10.01 16.58
N PHE A 89 -11.93 9.20 16.30
CA PHE A 89 -11.79 8.03 15.43
C PHE A 89 -12.68 8.09 14.19
N SER A 90 -12.25 7.42 13.11
CA SER A 90 -13.04 7.06 11.94
C SER A 90 -13.32 5.55 11.94
N ILE A 91 -14.40 5.11 11.30
CA ILE A 91 -14.63 3.69 11.03
C ILE A 91 -13.84 3.32 9.78
N HIS A 92 -13.01 2.28 9.88
CA HIS A 92 -12.20 1.77 8.80
C HIS A 92 -12.86 0.51 8.21
N VAL A 93 -12.94 0.43 6.89
CA VAL A 93 -13.37 -0.75 6.14
C VAL A 93 -12.42 -0.96 4.96
N GLU A 94 -11.90 -2.17 4.80
CA GLU A 94 -10.89 -2.47 3.80
C GLU A 94 -11.10 -3.86 3.17
N TYR A 95 -10.70 -3.97 1.90
CA TYR A 95 -10.64 -5.21 1.15
C TYR A 95 -9.29 -5.34 0.44
N ASN A 96 -8.69 -6.51 0.61
CA ASN A 96 -7.41 -6.86 0.00
C ASN A 96 -7.56 -8.15 -0.78
N GLY A 97 -6.93 -8.21 -1.95
CA GLY A 97 -6.92 -9.41 -2.77
C GLY A 97 -6.06 -9.25 -4.01
N GLY A 98 -6.15 -10.22 -4.90
CA GLY A 98 -5.41 -10.19 -6.16
C GLY A 98 -5.14 -11.58 -6.71
N ALA A 99 -4.23 -11.65 -7.66
CA ALA A 99 -3.86 -12.90 -8.30
C ALA A 99 -2.41 -12.89 -8.80
N SER A 100 -1.80 -14.06 -8.78
CA SER A 100 -0.59 -14.36 -9.53
C SER A 100 -0.92 -15.21 -10.75
N SER A 101 0.07 -15.45 -11.61
CA SER A 101 -0.03 -16.39 -12.74
C SER A 101 -0.41 -17.82 -12.33
N SER A 102 -0.30 -18.17 -11.05
CA SER A 102 -0.45 -19.54 -10.54
C SER A 102 -1.63 -19.73 -9.60
N PHE A 103 -2.07 -18.68 -8.90
CA PHE A 103 -3.15 -18.76 -7.91
C PHE A 103 -3.74 -17.38 -7.59
N SER A 104 -4.96 -17.36 -7.04
CA SER A 104 -5.54 -16.15 -6.46
C SER A 104 -5.12 -15.99 -5.01
N TYR A 105 -4.77 -14.78 -4.60
CA TYR A 105 -4.60 -14.46 -3.18
C TYR A 105 -5.93 -14.62 -2.45
N ASN A 106 -5.88 -15.05 -1.19
CA ASN A 106 -7.10 -15.12 -0.38
C ASN A 106 -7.66 -13.71 -0.18
N ASN A 107 -8.97 -13.56 -0.31
CA ASN A 107 -9.65 -12.31 -0.03
C ASN A 107 -9.54 -12.01 1.46
N ALA A 108 -9.02 -10.85 1.83
CA ALA A 108 -9.05 -10.35 3.19
C ALA A 108 -10.06 -9.19 3.29
N TYR A 109 -10.86 -9.22 4.35
CA TYR A 109 -11.82 -8.18 4.69
C TYR A 109 -11.48 -7.65 6.06
N LEU A 110 -11.25 -6.34 6.15
CA LEU A 110 -10.81 -5.69 7.38
C LEU A 110 -11.84 -4.65 7.82
N GLY A 111 -12.05 -4.58 9.13
CA GLY A 111 -12.96 -3.63 9.76
C GLY A 111 -12.39 -3.18 11.09
N GLY A 112 -12.38 -1.87 11.34
CA GLY A 112 -11.68 -1.33 12.49
C GLY A 112 -11.96 0.14 12.78
N ALA A 113 -11.08 0.71 13.60
CA ALA A 113 -11.08 2.14 13.93
C ALA A 113 -9.72 2.76 13.63
N THR A 114 -9.74 3.93 13.00
CA THR A 114 -8.55 4.70 12.65
C THR A 114 -8.49 5.99 13.47
N TYR A 115 -7.37 6.20 14.14
CA TYR A 115 -6.98 7.52 14.65
C TYR A 115 -6.14 8.23 13.59
N THR A 116 -6.43 9.52 13.36
CA THR A 116 -5.70 10.34 12.38
C THR A 116 -5.22 11.61 13.05
N TRP A 117 -3.94 11.90 12.90
CA TRP A 117 -3.36 13.17 13.27
C TRP A 117 -2.66 13.79 12.07
N ASN A 118 -2.90 15.09 11.86
CA ASN A 118 -2.18 15.90 10.89
C ASN A 118 -1.78 17.20 11.57
N ASN A 119 -0.62 17.73 11.23
CA ASN A 119 -0.30 19.10 11.57
C ASN A 119 -1.12 20.11 10.72
N PRO A 120 -1.26 21.37 11.16
CA PRO A 120 -2.18 22.33 10.52
C PRO A 120 -1.91 22.61 9.04
N ASP A 121 -0.66 22.50 8.60
CA ASP A 121 -0.22 22.76 7.22
C ASP A 121 -0.12 21.49 6.37
N PHE A 122 -0.51 20.33 6.91
CA PHE A 122 -0.44 19.02 6.24
C PHE A 122 0.95 18.72 5.67
N THR A 123 2.00 19.15 6.36
CA THR A 123 3.37 18.71 6.05
C THR A 123 3.75 17.44 6.81
N LYS A 124 3.01 17.06 7.86
CA LYS A 124 3.25 15.85 8.65
C LYS A 124 1.94 15.26 9.13
N GLY A 125 1.82 13.95 9.03
CA GLY A 125 0.69 13.24 9.60
C GLY A 125 1.00 11.78 9.83
N PHE A 126 0.18 11.16 10.66
CA PHE A 126 0.17 9.72 10.84
C PHE A 126 -1.26 9.23 11.09
N THR A 127 -1.46 7.96 10.77
CA THR A 127 -2.62 7.21 11.22
C THR A 127 -2.20 6.01 12.04
N LEU A 128 -3.08 5.60 12.95
CA LEU A 128 -3.01 4.32 13.63
C LEU A 128 -4.36 3.64 13.53
N THR A 129 -4.38 2.44 12.97
CA THR A 129 -5.60 1.71 12.64
C THR A 129 -5.56 0.33 13.28
N ALA A 130 -6.58 0.02 14.08
CA ALA A 130 -6.74 -1.28 14.73
C ALA A 130 -7.95 -2.00 14.14
N MET A 131 -7.73 -3.23 13.64
CA MET A 131 -8.70 -3.94 12.80
C MET A 131 -8.88 -5.39 13.21
N TYR A 132 -10.12 -5.85 13.07
CA TYR A 132 -10.40 -7.26 12.85
C TYR A 132 -10.14 -7.58 11.37
N LYS A 133 -9.43 -8.69 11.11
CA LYS A 133 -9.06 -9.16 9.76
C LYS A 133 -9.66 -10.54 9.53
N TYR A 134 -10.57 -10.66 8.57
CA TYR A 134 -11.12 -11.93 8.12
C TYR A 134 -10.48 -12.36 6.80
N ILE A 135 -9.76 -13.47 6.81
CA ILE A 135 -9.12 -14.03 5.60
C ILE A 135 -9.97 -15.19 5.10
N GLN A 136 -10.64 -14.98 3.98
CA GLN A 136 -11.57 -15.95 3.41
C GLN A 136 -10.83 -17.23 3.02
N LYS A 137 -11.43 -18.39 3.33
CA LYS A 137 -10.89 -19.74 3.04
C LYS A 137 -9.58 -20.09 3.77
N HIS A 138 -9.08 -19.22 4.63
CA HIS A 138 -7.95 -19.56 5.49
C HIS A 138 -8.38 -20.53 6.60
N ARG A 139 -7.49 -21.44 7.02
CA ARG A 139 -7.78 -22.45 8.07
C ARG A 139 -8.12 -21.79 9.42
N GLU A 140 -7.48 -20.66 9.69
CA GLU A 140 -7.72 -19.82 10.86
C GLU A 140 -8.14 -18.43 10.36
N PRO A 141 -9.40 -18.25 9.95
CA PRO A 141 -9.81 -17.10 9.15
C PRO A 141 -9.96 -15.81 9.97
N ASN A 142 -10.14 -15.92 11.28
CA ASN A 142 -10.33 -14.78 12.19
C ASN A 142 -8.99 -14.30 12.75
N ASN A 143 -8.63 -13.06 12.45
CA ASN A 143 -7.35 -12.46 12.81
C ASN A 143 -7.51 -11.00 13.25
N PHE A 144 -6.40 -10.37 13.63
CA PHE A 144 -6.32 -8.92 13.89
C PHE A 144 -5.18 -8.32 13.07
N GLN A 145 -5.26 -7.03 12.77
CA GLN A 145 -4.18 -6.24 12.19
C GLN A 145 -4.07 -4.88 12.87
N LEU A 146 -2.85 -4.44 13.13
CA LEU A 146 -2.50 -3.07 13.50
C LEU A 146 -1.69 -2.47 12.34
N THR A 147 -2.14 -1.32 11.85
CA THR A 147 -1.53 -0.60 10.74
C THR A 147 -1.19 0.81 11.19
N GLY A 148 0.05 1.24 10.94
CA GLY A 148 0.47 2.63 11.05
C GLY A 148 0.84 3.17 9.68
N THR A 149 0.33 4.35 9.31
CA THR A 149 0.80 5.08 8.11
C THR A 149 1.34 6.43 8.49
N TRP A 150 2.28 6.96 7.70
CA TRP A 150 2.84 8.28 7.93
C TRP A 150 3.22 8.98 6.65
N TYR A 151 3.28 10.30 6.74
CA TYR A 151 3.96 11.13 5.76
C TYR A 151 4.61 12.33 6.44
N VAL A 152 5.76 12.73 5.91
CA VAL A 152 6.55 13.88 6.35
C VAL A 152 7.10 14.54 5.09
N HIS A 153 6.62 15.73 4.76
CA HIS A 153 7.21 16.62 3.79
C HIS A 153 8.19 17.54 4.50
N PHE A 154 9.45 17.53 4.06
CA PHE A 154 10.53 18.27 4.69
C PHE A 154 11.50 18.83 3.65
N VAL A 155 12.47 19.61 4.11
CA VAL A 155 13.23 20.55 3.28
C VAL A 155 12.32 21.64 2.70
N LYS A 156 12.90 22.78 2.31
CA LYS A 156 12.16 23.95 1.80
C LYS A 156 11.15 23.50 0.72
N ASN A 157 9.89 23.90 0.90
CA ASN A 157 8.77 23.64 -0.01
C ASN A 157 8.42 22.15 -0.24
N GLY A 158 8.84 21.24 0.65
CA GLY A 158 8.58 19.80 0.52
C GLY A 158 9.41 19.16 -0.57
N LEU A 159 10.67 19.60 -0.76
CA LEU A 159 11.60 18.97 -1.71
C LEU A 159 11.78 17.48 -1.40
N CYS A 160 11.74 17.09 -0.14
CA CYS A 160 11.80 15.69 0.27
C CYS A 160 10.49 15.24 0.92
N THR A 161 10.09 14.00 0.65
CA THR A 161 8.99 13.31 1.33
C THR A 161 9.50 12.01 1.93
N PHE A 162 9.16 11.75 3.18
CA PHE A 162 9.30 10.45 3.82
C PHE A 162 7.91 9.95 4.19
N SER A 163 7.50 8.81 3.65
CA SER A 163 6.16 8.26 3.81
C SER A 163 6.22 6.74 3.89
N GLY A 164 5.11 6.09 4.21
CA GLY A 164 5.04 4.63 4.18
C GLY A 164 4.02 4.10 5.18
N PHE A 165 4.01 2.78 5.31
CA PHE A 165 3.18 2.07 6.26
C PHE A 165 3.98 1.01 7.03
N ALA A 166 3.39 0.54 8.12
CA ALA A 166 3.83 -0.63 8.87
C ALA A 166 2.61 -1.40 9.37
N ASP A 167 2.52 -2.66 8.96
CA ASP A 167 1.49 -3.61 9.31
C ASP A 167 2.04 -4.70 10.20
N TRP A 168 1.28 -5.02 11.25
CA TRP A 168 1.51 -6.19 12.08
C TRP A 168 0.18 -6.91 12.26
N TRP A 169 0.13 -8.18 11.86
CA TRP A 169 -1.09 -8.96 11.94
C TRP A 169 -0.84 -10.41 12.35
N ARG A 170 -1.90 -11.01 12.88
CA ARG A 170 -1.95 -12.46 13.09
C ARG A 170 -2.32 -13.13 11.78
N GLU A 171 -1.53 -14.10 11.36
CA GLU A 171 -1.88 -15.01 10.27
C GLU A 171 -1.03 -16.26 10.41
N ARG A 172 -1.68 -17.43 10.50
CA ARG A 172 -0.96 -18.70 10.54
C ARG A 172 -0.40 -18.99 9.15
N THR A 173 0.92 -19.00 9.02
CA THR A 173 1.64 -19.42 7.82
C THR A 173 2.32 -20.76 8.10
N ASP A 174 1.89 -21.81 7.41
CA ASP A 174 2.50 -23.13 7.45
C ASP A 174 3.59 -23.24 6.37
N TYR A 175 4.75 -23.80 6.72
CA TYR A 175 5.91 -23.94 5.82
C TYR A 175 6.14 -25.40 5.42
N ALA A 176 6.89 -25.61 4.32
CA ALA A 176 7.18 -26.94 3.78
C ALA A 176 7.96 -27.85 4.77
N ASP A 177 8.70 -27.26 5.71
CA ASP A 177 9.43 -27.98 6.77
C ASP A 177 8.53 -28.43 7.94
N GLY A 178 7.21 -28.22 7.85
CA GLY A 178 6.23 -28.55 8.88
C GLY A 178 6.16 -27.56 10.04
N SER A 179 7.02 -26.54 10.05
CA SER A 179 6.94 -25.44 11.02
C SER A 179 5.83 -24.45 10.65
N HIS A 180 5.43 -23.63 11.62
CA HIS A 180 4.48 -22.54 11.37
C HIS A 180 4.87 -21.27 12.12
N ARG A 181 4.41 -20.13 11.60
CA ARG A 181 4.46 -18.82 12.26
C ARG A 181 3.04 -18.26 12.32
N ASN A 182 2.77 -17.42 13.32
CA ASN A 182 1.42 -16.88 13.57
C ASN A 182 1.35 -15.37 13.39
N PHE A 183 2.47 -14.72 13.14
CA PHE A 183 2.57 -13.27 13.03
C PHE A 183 3.40 -12.91 11.83
N ILE A 184 2.91 -11.90 11.12
CA ILE A 184 3.55 -11.29 9.99
C ILE A 184 3.74 -9.81 10.30
N PHE A 185 4.89 -9.28 9.87
CA PHE A 185 5.14 -7.85 9.85
C PHE A 185 5.57 -7.46 8.44
N LEU A 186 5.08 -6.32 7.97
CA LEU A 186 5.46 -5.71 6.70
C LEU A 186 5.52 -4.20 6.90
N ALA A 187 6.59 -3.56 6.45
CA ALA A 187 6.67 -2.12 6.39
C ALA A 187 7.42 -1.70 5.14
N GLU A 188 6.95 -0.64 4.50
CA GLU A 188 7.52 -0.10 3.27
C GLU A 188 7.74 1.42 3.44
N PRO A 189 8.72 1.85 4.27
CA PRO A 189 9.17 3.22 4.28
C PRO A 189 9.71 3.62 2.90
N GLN A 190 9.19 4.73 2.38
CA GLN A 190 9.59 5.36 1.14
C GLN A 190 10.21 6.73 1.39
N PHE A 191 11.21 7.06 0.58
CA PHE A 191 11.83 8.37 0.51
C PHE A 191 11.77 8.90 -0.92
N TRP A 192 11.37 10.16 -1.08
CA TRP A 192 11.20 10.81 -2.37
C TRP A 192 11.87 12.17 -2.41
N VAL A 193 12.54 12.47 -3.53
CA VAL A 193 12.96 13.83 -3.92
C VAL A 193 12.03 14.31 -5.03
N ASN A 194 11.25 15.36 -4.73
CA ASN A 194 10.24 15.93 -5.62
C ASN A 194 10.88 16.97 -6.55
N LEU A 195 11.13 16.60 -7.80
CA LEU A 195 11.98 17.40 -8.70
C LEU A 195 11.38 18.78 -9.01
N ASN A 196 10.06 18.90 -9.05
CA ASN A 196 9.38 20.19 -9.23
C ASN A 196 9.60 21.21 -8.11
N LYS A 197 10.21 20.82 -6.98
CA LYS A 197 10.54 21.75 -5.90
C LYS A 197 11.91 22.41 -6.08
N LEU A 198 12.66 22.03 -7.12
CA LEU A 198 13.94 22.64 -7.49
C LEU A 198 13.71 23.92 -8.30
N LYS A 199 14.54 24.96 -8.05
CA LYS A 199 14.37 26.32 -8.58
C LYS A 199 14.23 26.42 -10.11
N HIS A 200 14.78 25.46 -10.85
CA HIS A 200 14.86 25.49 -12.32
C HIS A 200 14.04 24.38 -12.99
N VAL A 201 13.12 23.75 -12.25
CA VAL A 201 12.21 22.71 -12.75
C VAL A 201 10.79 23.27 -12.76
N ASP A 202 10.04 22.99 -13.82
CA ASP A 202 8.64 23.44 -13.93
C ASP A 202 7.78 22.84 -12.81
N ASP A 203 6.93 23.65 -12.18
CA ASP A 203 6.05 23.22 -11.09
C ASP A 203 5.11 22.06 -11.50
N LYS A 204 4.80 21.92 -12.80
CA LYS A 204 4.00 20.84 -13.40
C LYS A 204 4.80 19.57 -13.67
N PHE A 205 6.12 19.60 -13.57
CA PHE A 205 6.97 18.41 -13.75
C PHE A 205 6.98 17.55 -12.47
N LYS A 206 5.85 16.89 -12.19
CA LYS A 206 5.59 16.12 -10.96
C LYS A 206 6.33 14.77 -10.87
N LEU A 207 7.54 14.70 -11.43
CA LEU A 207 8.42 13.54 -11.28
C LEU A 207 9.13 13.61 -9.93
N SER A 208 9.12 12.49 -9.22
CA SER A 208 9.94 12.26 -8.04
C SER A 208 10.85 11.06 -8.28
N VAL A 209 12.06 11.11 -7.72
CA VAL A 209 13.01 9.99 -7.68
C VAL A 209 13.21 9.60 -6.24
N GLY A 210 13.35 8.31 -5.97
CA GLY A 210 13.29 7.83 -4.60
C GLY A 210 13.71 6.39 -4.43
N SER A 211 13.39 5.87 -3.24
CA SER A 211 13.66 4.52 -2.82
C SER A 211 12.63 4.10 -1.80
N GLU A 212 12.35 2.82 -1.75
CA GLU A 212 11.59 2.15 -0.70
C GLU A 212 12.48 1.07 -0.08
N VAL A 213 12.21 0.69 1.17
CA VAL A 213 12.79 -0.51 1.77
C VAL A 213 11.66 -1.40 2.29
N GLU A 214 11.39 -2.51 1.62
CA GLU A 214 10.48 -3.55 2.12
C GLU A 214 11.14 -4.24 3.32
N LEU A 215 10.62 -3.99 4.51
CA LEU A 215 10.99 -4.66 5.75
C LEU A 215 9.92 -5.70 6.06
N SER A 216 10.25 -6.97 5.94
CA SER A 216 9.25 -8.03 6.10
C SER A 216 9.70 -9.15 7.03
N GLN A 217 8.78 -9.63 7.86
CA GLN A 217 8.99 -10.78 8.75
C GLN A 217 7.89 -11.80 8.46
N ASN A 218 8.29 -13.00 8.03
CA ASN A 218 7.41 -14.12 7.72
C ASN A 218 6.36 -13.85 6.60
N PHE A 219 6.60 -12.84 5.75
CA PHE A 219 5.65 -12.41 4.72
C PHE A 219 5.83 -13.14 3.38
N GLY A 220 4.73 -13.39 2.66
CA GLY A 220 4.76 -14.00 1.33
C GLY A 220 5.26 -15.44 1.32
N ALA A 221 4.90 -16.23 2.35
CA ALA A 221 5.40 -17.60 2.57
C ALA A 221 6.93 -17.72 2.74
N ARG A 222 7.63 -16.60 2.98
CA ARG A 222 9.05 -16.59 3.34
C ARG A 222 9.19 -16.70 4.86
N LYS A 223 10.28 -17.32 5.33
CA LYS A 223 10.54 -17.51 6.77
C LYS A 223 11.68 -16.61 7.19
N GLY A 224 11.48 -15.82 8.24
CA GLY A 224 12.51 -14.90 8.74
C GLY A 224 12.30 -13.44 8.32
N PHE A 225 13.34 -12.64 8.51
CA PHE A 225 13.35 -11.20 8.28
C PHE A 225 14.10 -10.86 6.98
N TYR A 226 13.55 -9.94 6.19
CA TYR A 226 14.16 -9.41 4.97
C TYR A 226 14.09 -7.88 4.99
N ALA A 227 15.12 -7.24 4.43
CA ALA A 227 15.17 -5.81 4.18
C ALA A 227 15.59 -5.59 2.72
N ILE A 228 14.61 -5.29 1.87
CA ILE A 228 14.78 -5.25 0.42
C ILE A 228 14.62 -3.80 -0.05
N PRO A 229 15.72 -3.11 -0.40
CA PRO A 229 15.63 -1.78 -0.96
C PRO A 229 15.16 -1.83 -2.42
N THR A 230 14.60 -0.73 -2.88
CA THR A 230 14.28 -0.47 -4.28
C THR A 230 14.91 0.83 -4.76
N LEU A 231 15.06 0.98 -6.07
CA LEU A 231 15.26 2.28 -6.72
C LEU A 231 13.97 2.63 -7.45
N ALA A 232 13.42 3.81 -7.18
CA ALA A 232 12.07 4.13 -7.62
C ALA A 232 11.95 5.49 -8.33
N ILE A 233 11.00 5.56 -9.25
CA ILE A 233 10.49 6.81 -9.81
C ILE A 233 8.98 6.88 -9.58
N LYS A 234 8.46 8.09 -9.38
CA LYS A 234 7.04 8.34 -9.17
C LYS A 234 6.58 9.54 -9.98
N TRP A 235 5.43 9.40 -10.64
CA TRP A 235 4.74 10.52 -11.29
C TRP A 235 3.40 10.78 -10.59
N SER A 236 3.20 12.01 -10.11
CA SER A 236 1.94 12.41 -9.48
C SER A 236 1.04 13.18 -10.44
N PHE A 237 -0.26 12.87 -10.44
CA PHE A 237 -1.28 13.46 -11.32
C PHE A 237 -2.11 14.53 -10.58
N ASP A 238 -2.47 15.58 -11.32
CA ASP A 238 -3.27 16.73 -10.88
C ASP A 238 -4.77 16.63 -11.21
#